data_AF-A0A1V5IKE1-F1
#
_entry.id   AF-A0A1V5IKE1-F1
#
_cell.length_a   1.000
_cell.length_b   1.000
_cell.length_c   1.000
_cell.angle_alpha   90.00
_cell.angle_beta   90.00
_cell.angle_gamma   90.00
#
_symmetry.space_group_name_H-M   'P 1'
#
loop_
_entity.id
_entity.type
_entity.pdbx_description
1 polymer ?
#
loop_
_entity_poly.entity_id
_entity_poly.type
_entity_poly.pdbx_seq_one_letter_code
_entity_poly.pdbx_strand_id
1 'polypeptide(L)'
;MSTVQTIYDYIQYRPDIQVTIDDLVHVVDQAVRTIAKRLYVLESDLITGQMEVKVFAAVDYTADTIAFVDSGPDTITDSASQFVAEGFVADMPITTDSSGNAGPFRINTAAVGTLTLVSTDSVTAAIAGSDVTITSDDSFGYLPTDFWGLKGKPYIDGKDYTLTPLPSVDVEIAYPSAGEPRHYKIRGTKLYVTPHTSSDYTIKADYFQRPTSITTTTATLPFNELFDDLIAEYAVKYFRGIKTEGAVGENLLSRMVIENVDLIANRYDRRAPVEFPQAVDWNNI
;
A
#
# COMPACT_ATOMS: atom_id res chain seq x y z
N MET A 1 20.86 -14.05 2.80
CA MET A 1 19.47 -13.71 2.45
C MET A 1 18.86 -14.93 1.82
N SER A 2 17.95 -15.58 2.54
CA SER A 2 17.27 -16.77 2.05
C SER A 2 16.24 -16.45 0.99
N THR A 3 16.05 -17.40 0.09
CA THR A 3 15.06 -17.36 -0.99
C THR A 3 14.13 -18.56 -0.89
N VAL A 4 13.07 -18.58 -1.69
CA VAL A 4 12.22 -19.78 -1.81
C VAL A 4 13.05 -20.98 -2.28
N GLN A 5 14.05 -20.77 -3.16
CA GLN A 5 14.97 -21.83 -3.57
C GLN A 5 15.75 -22.42 -2.38
N THR A 6 16.16 -21.59 -1.43
CA THR A 6 16.82 -22.05 -0.19
C THR A 6 15.89 -22.98 0.61
N ILE A 7 14.60 -22.66 0.71
CA ILE A 7 13.60 -23.52 1.35
C ILE A 7 13.40 -24.82 0.56
N TYR A 8 13.33 -24.75 -0.78
CA TYR A 8 13.25 -25.93 -1.64
C TYR A 8 14.42 -26.88 -1.38
N ASP A 9 15.63 -26.33 -1.30
CA ASP A 9 16.84 -27.12 -1.11
C ASP A 9 16.86 -27.86 0.23
N TYR A 10 16.23 -27.30 1.27
CA TYR A 10 16.08 -27.96 2.56
C TYR A 10 15.08 -29.12 2.56
N ILE A 11 14.04 -29.06 1.72
CA ILE A 11 12.94 -30.03 1.73
C ILE A 11 13.06 -31.09 0.63
N GLN A 12 13.72 -30.80 -0.49
CA GLN A 12 13.79 -31.68 -1.67
C GLN A 12 14.44 -33.05 -1.39
N TYR A 13 15.33 -33.13 -0.40
CA TYR A 13 16.01 -34.38 -0.04
C TYR A 13 15.15 -35.32 0.82
N ARG A 14 13.91 -34.92 1.16
CA ARG A 14 12.99 -35.75 1.94
C ARG A 14 12.22 -36.71 1.01
N PRO A 15 12.47 -38.03 1.10
CA PRO A 15 11.91 -39.01 0.17
C PRO A 15 10.39 -39.19 0.32
N ASP A 16 9.81 -38.72 1.41
CA ASP A 16 8.39 -38.84 1.76
C ASP A 16 7.52 -37.68 1.25
N ILE A 17 8.11 -36.70 0.55
CA ILE A 17 7.41 -35.47 0.13
C ILE A 17 7.57 -35.28 -1.39
N GLN A 18 6.44 -35.13 -2.09
CA GLN A 18 6.45 -34.65 -3.47
C GLN A 18 6.12 -33.16 -3.49
N VAL A 19 7.07 -32.35 -3.98
CA VAL A 19 6.96 -30.90 -4.07
C VAL A 19 7.11 -30.49 -5.53
N THR A 20 6.12 -29.78 -6.08
CA THR A 20 6.34 -29.00 -7.30
C THR A 20 6.82 -27.60 -6.91
N ILE A 21 7.63 -26.99 -7.77
CA ILE A 21 8.25 -25.71 -7.45
C ILE A 21 7.23 -24.57 -7.39
N ASP A 22 6.19 -24.64 -8.21
CA ASP A 22 5.08 -23.67 -8.23
C ASP A 22 4.22 -23.78 -6.96
N ASP A 23 3.92 -25.01 -6.51
CA ASP A 23 3.20 -25.22 -5.24
C ASP A 23 4.01 -24.69 -4.04
N LEU A 24 5.34 -24.85 -4.07
CA LEU A 24 6.19 -24.35 -2.99
C LEU A 24 6.16 -22.82 -2.90
N VAL A 25 6.21 -22.12 -4.03
CA VAL A 25 6.11 -20.64 -4.07
C VAL A 25 4.83 -20.18 -3.36
N HIS A 26 3.69 -20.81 -3.68
CA HIS A 26 2.42 -20.49 -3.04
C HIS A 26 2.40 -20.78 -1.53
N VAL A 27 2.94 -21.93 -1.10
CA VAL A 27 2.99 -22.32 0.31
C VAL A 27 3.91 -21.39 1.12
N VAL A 28 5.04 -20.98 0.55
CA VAL A 28 5.96 -20.04 1.18
C VAL A 28 5.34 -18.65 1.26
N ASP A 29 4.65 -18.17 0.22
CA ASP A 29 3.91 -16.90 0.26
C ASP A 29 2.86 -16.90 1.38
N GLN A 30 2.11 -18.00 1.54
CA GLN A 30 1.13 -18.14 2.63
C GLN A 30 1.78 -18.11 4.02
N ALA A 31 2.90 -18.80 4.21
CA ALA A 31 3.65 -18.78 5.46
C ALA A 31 4.15 -17.36 5.78
N VAL A 32 4.76 -16.68 4.81
CA VAL A 32 5.27 -15.31 4.93
C VAL A 32 4.16 -14.33 5.28
N ARG A 33 3.00 -14.41 4.61
CA ARG A 33 1.82 -13.58 4.95
C ARG A 33 1.35 -13.83 6.38
N THR A 34 1.31 -15.09 6.81
CA THR A 34 0.83 -15.46 8.15
C THR A 34 1.78 -14.94 9.23
N ILE A 35 3.09 -15.08 9.02
CA ILE A 35 4.12 -14.52 9.90
C ILE A 35 3.96 -13.00 9.97
N ALA A 36 3.88 -12.32 8.83
CA ALA A 36 3.78 -10.86 8.78
C ALA A 36 2.50 -10.34 9.46
N LYS A 37 1.36 -11.00 9.26
CA LYS A 37 0.11 -10.68 9.98
C LYS A 37 0.29 -10.82 11.50
N ARG A 38 0.98 -11.86 11.97
CA ARG A 38 1.24 -12.02 13.40
C ARG A 38 2.20 -10.94 13.92
N LEU A 39 3.25 -10.62 13.18
CA LEU A 39 4.18 -9.54 13.52
C LEU A 39 3.48 -8.18 13.62
N TYR A 40 2.51 -7.89 12.76
CA TYR A 40 1.66 -6.70 12.86
C TYR A 40 0.88 -6.66 14.18
N VAL A 41 0.25 -7.77 14.57
CA VAL A 41 -0.50 -7.88 15.84
C VAL A 41 0.41 -7.74 17.06
N LEU A 42 1.66 -8.19 16.96
CA LEU A 42 2.70 -8.00 17.99
C LEU A 42 3.36 -6.62 17.94
N GLU A 43 2.90 -5.76 17.02
CA GLU A 43 3.49 -4.46 16.72
C GLU A 43 4.99 -4.53 16.42
N SER A 44 5.53 -5.62 15.88
CA SER A 44 6.97 -5.83 15.72
C SER A 44 7.70 -4.75 14.88
N ASP A 45 8.97 -4.47 15.20
CA ASP A 45 9.89 -3.66 14.38
C ASP A 45 10.58 -4.42 13.25
N LEU A 46 10.31 -5.71 13.09
CA LEU A 46 11.01 -6.55 12.11
C LEU A 46 10.67 -6.19 10.65
N ILE A 47 9.48 -5.67 10.38
CA ILE A 47 9.07 -5.21 9.04
C ILE A 47 8.38 -3.85 9.16
N THR A 48 9.15 -2.81 8.85
CA THR A 48 8.70 -1.43 8.91
C THR A 48 9.20 -0.66 7.70
N GLY A 49 8.37 0.24 7.19
CA GLY A 49 8.76 1.22 6.18
C GLY A 49 8.72 2.64 6.75
N GLN A 50 9.39 3.54 6.05
CA GLN A 50 9.24 4.98 6.23
C GLN A 50 8.30 5.51 5.16
N MET A 51 7.20 6.10 5.58
CA MET A 51 6.16 6.62 4.72
C MET A 51 6.51 8.05 4.30
N GLU A 52 6.33 8.36 3.02
CA GLU A 52 6.28 9.73 2.50
C GLU A 52 5.00 9.89 1.68
N VAL A 53 4.02 10.62 2.21
CA VAL A 53 2.76 10.93 1.53
C VAL A 53 2.76 12.39 1.14
N LYS A 54 2.74 12.68 -0.16
CA LYS A 54 2.63 14.05 -0.68
C LYS A 54 1.16 14.46 -0.70
N VAL A 55 0.89 15.66 -0.18
CA VAL A 55 -0.40 16.34 -0.32
C VAL A 55 -0.11 17.66 -1.02
N PHE A 56 -0.92 17.97 -2.03
CA PHE A 56 -0.70 19.09 -2.92
C PHE A 56 -1.70 20.21 -2.64
N ALA A 57 -1.33 21.44 -2.93
CA ALA A 57 -2.28 22.53 -3.03
C ALA A 57 -3.24 22.29 -4.21
N ALA A 58 -4.45 22.84 -4.10
CA ALA A 58 -5.41 22.83 -5.18
C ALA A 58 -4.85 23.56 -6.41
N VAL A 59 -4.94 22.90 -7.57
CA VAL A 59 -4.56 23.39 -8.89
C VAL A 59 -5.78 23.21 -9.79
N ASP A 60 -6.19 24.29 -10.45
CA ASP A 60 -7.28 24.30 -11.42
C ASP A 60 -6.76 24.83 -12.75
N TYR A 61 -6.97 24.08 -13.83
CA TYR A 61 -6.58 24.48 -15.17
C TYR A 61 -7.67 24.18 -16.18
N THR A 62 -8.14 25.22 -16.88
CA THR A 62 -9.15 25.11 -17.94
C THR A 62 -8.56 25.49 -19.29
N ALA A 63 -8.71 24.61 -20.28
CA ALA A 63 -8.32 24.91 -21.65
C ALA A 63 -9.10 24.08 -22.68
N ASP A 64 -9.24 24.62 -23.90
CA ASP A 64 -9.83 23.95 -25.06
C ASP A 64 -8.82 23.08 -25.83
N THR A 65 -7.54 23.16 -25.46
CA THR A 65 -6.41 22.42 -26.06
C THR A 65 -6.17 21.05 -25.43
N ILE A 66 -6.95 20.69 -24.40
CA ILE A 66 -6.82 19.42 -23.68
C ILE A 66 -7.48 18.29 -24.48
N ALA A 67 -6.78 17.17 -24.63
CA ALA A 67 -7.26 15.93 -25.23
C ALA A 67 -6.93 14.72 -24.36
N PHE A 68 -7.70 13.64 -24.53
CA PHE A 68 -7.53 12.36 -23.82
C PHE A 68 -7.12 11.29 -24.82
N VAL A 69 -6.04 10.58 -24.51
CA VAL A 69 -5.48 9.53 -25.37
C VAL A 69 -5.50 8.22 -24.61
N ASP A 70 -6.33 7.30 -25.10
CA ASP A 70 -6.39 5.90 -24.67
C ASP A 70 -5.17 5.16 -25.25
N SER A 71 -4.16 4.93 -24.40
CA SER A 71 -2.88 4.30 -24.70
C SER A 71 -2.41 3.42 -23.53
N GLY A 72 -1.43 2.55 -23.70
CA GLY A 72 -0.86 1.80 -22.57
C GLY A 72 0.48 2.37 -22.14
N PRO A 73 0.61 3.27 -21.13
CA PRO A 73 -0.43 3.88 -20.26
C PRO A 73 -1.16 5.09 -20.87
N ASP A 74 -2.33 5.43 -20.31
CA ASP A 74 -3.18 6.51 -20.79
C ASP A 74 -2.59 7.90 -20.53
N THR A 75 -2.93 8.85 -21.39
CA THR A 75 -2.41 10.23 -21.26
C THR A 75 -3.49 11.29 -21.45
N ILE A 76 -3.30 12.41 -20.75
CA ILE A 76 -4.00 13.67 -21.01
C ILE A 76 -2.97 14.62 -21.63
N THR A 77 -3.26 15.13 -22.81
CA THR A 77 -2.35 15.99 -23.57
C THR A 77 -2.88 17.40 -23.65
N ASP A 78 -2.00 18.39 -23.66
CA ASP A 78 -2.33 19.79 -23.86
C ASP A 78 -1.39 20.40 -24.90
N SER A 79 -1.95 20.84 -26.04
CA SER A 79 -1.15 21.51 -27.09
C SER A 79 -0.67 22.92 -26.70
N ALA A 80 -1.29 23.55 -25.69
CA ALA A 80 -0.79 24.81 -25.13
C ALA A 80 0.42 24.61 -24.20
N SER A 81 0.67 23.37 -23.78
CA SER A 81 1.81 22.97 -22.96
C SER A 81 1.90 23.77 -21.65
N GLN A 82 0.82 23.81 -20.87
CA GLN A 82 0.77 24.56 -19.61
C GLN A 82 0.84 23.69 -18.35
N PHE A 83 0.73 22.35 -18.42
CA PHE A 83 0.55 21.52 -17.22
C PHE A 83 1.59 21.75 -16.11
N VAL A 84 2.88 21.77 -16.45
CA VAL A 84 3.94 22.00 -15.44
C VAL A 84 3.94 23.45 -14.95
N ALA A 85 3.57 24.41 -15.80
CA ALA A 85 3.50 25.82 -15.43
C ALA A 85 2.34 26.10 -14.46
N GLU A 86 1.21 25.39 -14.63
CA GLU A 86 0.05 25.46 -13.73
C GLU A 86 0.27 24.70 -12.42
N GLY A 87 1.31 23.87 -12.33
CA GLY A 87 1.72 23.21 -11.09
C GLY A 87 1.39 21.73 -10.99
N PHE A 88 0.93 21.08 -12.06
CA PHE A 88 0.72 19.63 -12.05
C PHE A 88 2.04 18.87 -11.90
N VAL A 89 2.07 17.90 -11.00
CA VAL A 89 3.24 17.06 -10.69
C VAL A 89 2.86 15.59 -10.54
N ALA A 90 3.86 14.71 -10.53
CA ALA A 90 3.65 13.28 -10.28
C ALA A 90 3.02 13.03 -8.89
N ASP A 91 2.24 11.95 -8.80
CA ASP A 91 1.41 11.51 -7.67
C ASP A 91 0.20 12.37 -7.33
N MET A 92 -0.01 13.49 -8.02
CA MET A 92 -1.15 14.37 -7.78
C MET A 92 -2.47 13.68 -8.20
N PRO A 93 -3.47 13.62 -7.31
CA PRO A 93 -4.81 13.20 -7.67
C PRO A 93 -5.51 14.31 -8.46
N ILE A 94 -6.19 13.96 -9.55
CA ILE A 94 -6.93 14.90 -10.38
C ILE A 94 -8.32 14.35 -10.76
N THR A 95 -9.23 15.27 -11.04
CA THR A 95 -10.51 15.02 -11.72
C THR A 95 -10.63 15.94 -12.93
N THR A 96 -11.57 15.64 -13.83
CA THR A 96 -11.89 16.55 -14.92
C THR A 96 -13.41 16.73 -15.04
N ASP A 97 -13.84 17.79 -15.71
CA ASP A 97 -15.25 18.00 -16.09
C ASP A 97 -15.62 17.35 -17.45
N SER A 98 -14.65 16.69 -18.11
CA SER A 98 -14.86 16.09 -19.42
C SER A 98 -15.79 14.87 -19.37
N SER A 99 -16.80 14.85 -20.24
CA SER A 99 -17.74 13.74 -20.33
C SER A 99 -17.03 12.44 -20.70
N GLY A 100 -17.22 11.40 -19.89
CA GLY A 100 -16.55 10.11 -20.06
C GLY A 100 -15.15 10.01 -19.44
N ASN A 101 -14.57 11.13 -19.00
CA ASN A 101 -13.24 11.21 -18.40
C ASN A 101 -13.21 12.00 -17.08
N ALA A 102 -14.26 11.87 -16.26
CA ALA A 102 -14.38 12.64 -15.02
C ALA A 102 -13.31 12.30 -13.96
N GLY A 103 -12.67 11.14 -14.08
CA GLY A 103 -11.76 10.60 -13.06
C GLY A 103 -12.51 9.91 -11.92
N PRO A 104 -11.88 9.73 -10.74
CA PRO A 104 -10.58 10.28 -10.36
C PRO A 104 -9.41 9.60 -11.09
N PHE A 105 -8.34 10.36 -11.31
CA PHE A 105 -7.07 9.87 -11.85
C PHE A 105 -5.89 10.22 -10.94
N ARG A 106 -4.79 9.50 -11.08
CA ARG A 106 -3.49 9.80 -10.46
C ARG A 106 -2.46 10.02 -11.55
N ILE A 107 -1.75 11.14 -11.46
CA ILE A 107 -0.65 11.45 -12.37
C ILE A 107 0.55 10.55 -12.03
N ASN A 108 1.02 9.77 -12.99
CA ASN A 108 2.27 9.02 -12.87
C ASN A 108 3.48 9.90 -13.24
N THR A 109 3.39 10.63 -14.36
CA THR A 109 4.40 11.61 -14.76
C THR A 109 3.75 12.87 -15.32
N ALA A 110 4.23 14.03 -14.88
CA ALA A 110 3.83 15.32 -15.45
C ALA A 110 4.96 15.87 -16.35
N ALA A 111 4.62 16.15 -17.60
CA ALA A 111 5.45 16.88 -18.55
C ALA A 111 4.67 18.08 -19.09
N VAL A 112 5.38 19.03 -19.68
CA VAL A 112 4.86 20.37 -20.02
C VAL A 112 3.52 20.33 -20.79
N GLY A 113 3.34 19.39 -21.72
CA GLY A 113 2.09 19.17 -22.46
C GLY A 113 1.51 17.76 -22.37
N THR A 114 1.98 16.93 -21.43
CA THR A 114 1.47 15.56 -21.28
C THR A 114 1.47 15.14 -19.82
N LEU A 115 0.30 14.74 -19.32
CA LEU A 115 0.15 14.00 -18.08
C LEU A 115 -0.02 12.52 -18.43
N THR A 116 0.91 11.68 -17.98
CA THR A 116 0.77 10.23 -18.07
C THR A 116 0.09 9.74 -16.79
N LEU A 117 -0.99 8.98 -16.93
CA LEU A 117 -1.73 8.44 -15.79
C LEU A 117 -1.09 7.14 -15.28
N VAL A 118 -1.44 6.74 -14.05
CA VAL A 118 -1.05 5.42 -13.55
C VAL A 118 -1.73 4.32 -14.37
N SER A 119 -1.09 3.17 -14.51
CA SER A 119 -1.55 2.08 -15.38
C SER A 119 -2.87 1.43 -14.97
N THR A 120 -3.38 1.74 -13.78
CA THR A 120 -4.70 1.27 -13.30
C THR A 120 -5.83 2.20 -13.70
N ASP A 121 -5.51 3.42 -14.12
CA ASP A 121 -6.50 4.39 -14.56
C ASP A 121 -6.75 4.21 -16.06
N SER A 122 -7.97 4.57 -16.49
CA SER A 122 -8.38 4.47 -17.89
C SER A 122 -9.15 5.71 -18.34
N VAL A 123 -8.89 6.19 -19.55
CA VAL A 123 -9.60 7.28 -20.24
C VAL A 123 -10.25 6.76 -21.50
N THR A 124 -11.38 7.35 -21.87
CA THR A 124 -11.94 7.20 -23.22
C THR A 124 -11.32 8.26 -24.12
N ALA A 125 -10.78 7.85 -25.27
CA ALA A 125 -10.17 8.78 -26.22
C ALA A 125 -11.12 9.92 -26.62
N ALA A 126 -10.64 11.16 -26.50
CA ALA A 126 -11.39 12.37 -26.83
C ALA A 126 -10.44 13.44 -27.39
N ILE A 127 -10.86 14.08 -28.49
CA ILE A 127 -10.07 15.14 -29.14
C ILE A 127 -10.26 16.49 -28.43
N ALA A 128 -9.26 17.36 -28.54
CA ALA A 128 -9.36 18.76 -28.11
C ALA A 128 -10.39 19.55 -28.94
N GLY A 129 -10.89 20.66 -28.37
CA GLY A 129 -11.81 21.58 -29.05
C GLY A 129 -12.97 22.11 -28.20
N SER A 130 -13.10 21.64 -26.95
CA SER A 130 -14.01 22.20 -25.95
C SER A 130 -13.25 22.43 -24.66
N ASP A 131 -13.63 23.46 -23.90
CA ASP A 131 -13.05 23.71 -22.58
C ASP A 131 -13.17 22.47 -21.70
N VAL A 132 -12.04 22.03 -21.16
CA VAL A 132 -11.93 21.00 -20.13
C VAL A 132 -11.23 21.62 -18.93
N THR A 133 -11.82 21.47 -17.75
CA THR A 133 -11.23 21.84 -16.47
C THR A 133 -10.63 20.61 -15.82
N ILE A 134 -9.35 20.66 -15.47
CA ILE A 134 -8.67 19.68 -14.63
C ILE A 134 -8.48 20.30 -13.24
N THR A 135 -8.95 19.60 -12.22
CA THR A 135 -8.86 20.03 -10.81
C THR A 135 -8.07 19.00 -10.02
N SER A 136 -7.06 19.42 -9.26
CA SER A 136 -6.38 18.56 -8.30
C SER A 136 -7.13 18.44 -6.98
N ASP A 137 -7.00 17.31 -6.30
CA ASP A 137 -7.59 17.10 -4.97
C ASP A 137 -6.56 17.41 -3.87
N ASP A 138 -6.84 18.42 -3.06
CA ASP A 138 -5.99 18.91 -1.96
C ASP A 138 -6.28 18.24 -0.61
N SER A 139 -7.25 17.33 -0.57
CA SER A 139 -7.75 16.74 0.68
C SER A 139 -6.96 15.50 1.11
N PHE A 140 -6.23 14.86 0.18
CA PHE A 140 -5.54 13.60 0.47
C PHE A 140 -4.24 13.41 -0.30
N GLY A 141 -3.43 12.47 0.20
CA GLY A 141 -2.31 11.88 -0.53
C GLY A 141 -2.42 10.35 -0.58
N TYR A 142 -1.71 9.73 -1.51
CA TYR A 142 -1.69 8.27 -1.66
C TYR A 142 -0.71 7.63 -0.69
N LEU A 143 -1.17 6.61 0.03
CA LEU A 143 -0.35 5.77 0.88
C LEU A 143 0.58 4.89 0.04
N PRO A 144 1.74 4.47 0.59
CA PRO A 144 2.55 3.41 0.00
C PRO A 144 1.72 2.16 -0.31
N THR A 145 1.98 1.50 -1.44
CA THR A 145 1.20 0.32 -1.89
C THR A 145 1.28 -0.87 -0.92
N ASP A 146 2.29 -0.88 -0.07
CA ASP A 146 2.56 -1.88 0.96
C ASP A 146 2.18 -1.39 2.36
N PHE A 147 1.39 -0.32 2.48
CA PHE A 147 0.96 0.19 3.78
C PHE A 147 -0.02 -0.77 4.49
N TRP A 148 0.29 -1.18 5.72
CA TRP A 148 -0.62 -1.97 6.58
C TRP A 148 -1.15 -1.22 7.79
N GLY A 149 -0.41 -0.24 8.31
CA GLY A 149 -0.85 0.52 9.46
C GLY A 149 0.25 1.41 10.00
N LEU A 150 -0.14 2.45 10.72
CA LEU A 150 0.79 3.37 11.33
C LEU A 150 1.41 2.77 12.60
N LYS A 151 2.72 2.99 12.80
CA LYS A 151 3.43 2.64 14.05
C LYS A 151 3.48 3.78 15.06
N GLY A 152 3.17 4.98 14.60
CA GLY A 152 3.16 6.20 15.39
C GLY A 152 2.24 7.23 14.76
N LYS A 153 2.20 8.42 15.33
CA LYS A 153 1.41 9.50 14.75
C LYS A 153 2.15 10.09 13.55
N PRO A 154 1.52 10.23 12.39
CA PRO A 154 2.12 10.91 11.24
C PRO A 154 2.39 12.38 11.57
N TYR A 155 3.37 12.97 10.92
CA TYR A 155 3.76 14.37 11.09
C TYR A 155 4.05 15.01 9.73
N ILE A 156 4.00 16.33 9.65
CA ILE A 156 4.36 17.06 8.44
C ILE A 156 5.87 17.31 8.47
N ASP A 157 6.55 17.05 7.36
CA ASP A 157 7.99 17.27 7.24
C ASP A 157 8.33 18.75 7.53
N GLY A 158 9.32 18.96 8.40
CA GLY A 158 9.69 20.30 8.87
C GLY A 158 8.76 20.93 9.92
N LYS A 159 7.78 20.20 10.47
CA LYS A 159 6.94 20.66 11.58
C LYS A 159 7.23 19.87 12.86
N ASP A 160 7.18 20.56 14.00
CA ASP A 160 7.46 19.97 15.33
C ASP A 160 6.22 19.34 16.01
N TYR A 161 5.15 19.10 15.25
CA TYR A 161 3.92 18.52 15.78
C TYR A 161 3.46 17.31 14.97
N THR A 162 2.72 16.42 15.63
CA THR A 162 2.09 15.25 14.99
C THR A 162 0.63 15.53 14.66
N LEU A 163 0.16 14.94 13.57
CA LEU A 163 -1.25 14.92 13.22
C LEU A 163 -2.00 13.97 14.15
N THR A 164 -3.24 14.34 14.46
CA THR A 164 -4.11 13.53 15.32
C THR A 164 -5.19 12.84 14.49
N PRO A 165 -5.69 11.66 14.88
CA PRO A 165 -6.82 11.05 14.19
C PRO A 165 -8.02 12.00 14.17
N LEU A 166 -8.74 12.07 13.04
CA LEU A 166 -9.94 12.89 12.92
C LEU A 166 -10.97 12.44 13.97
N PRO A 167 -11.39 13.31 14.92
CA PRO A 167 -12.23 12.89 16.04
C PRO A 167 -13.67 12.56 15.61
N SER A 168 -14.23 13.37 14.71
CA SER A 168 -15.59 13.22 14.17
C SER A 168 -15.72 13.96 12.84
N VAL A 169 -16.81 13.69 12.13
CA VAL A 169 -17.16 14.40 10.89
C VAL A 169 -17.50 15.87 11.17
N ASP A 170 -18.03 16.20 12.36
CA ASP A 170 -18.34 17.59 12.72
C ASP A 170 -17.08 18.46 12.78
N VAL A 171 -15.95 17.89 13.19
CA VAL A 171 -14.65 18.59 13.18
C VAL A 171 -14.19 18.87 11.75
N GLU A 172 -14.44 17.94 10.82
CA GLU A 172 -14.15 18.11 9.40
C GLU A 172 -14.95 19.30 8.83
N ILE A 173 -16.25 19.35 9.12
CA ILE A 173 -17.15 20.43 8.68
C ILE A 173 -16.77 21.77 9.31
N ALA A 174 -16.20 21.78 10.51
CA ALA A 174 -15.77 23.00 11.20
C ALA A 174 -14.56 23.70 10.55
N TYR A 175 -13.89 23.05 9.60
CA TYR A 175 -12.78 23.62 8.82
C TYR A 175 -13.18 23.83 7.35
N PRO A 176 -13.99 24.85 7.04
CA PRO A 176 -14.56 25.05 5.70
C PRO A 176 -13.56 25.61 4.68
N SER A 177 -12.33 25.91 5.09
CA SER A 177 -11.32 26.57 4.26
C SER A 177 -9.96 25.96 4.49
N ALA A 178 -9.06 26.17 3.51
CA ALA A 178 -7.66 25.79 3.64
C ALA A 178 -7.03 26.40 4.91
N GLY A 179 -6.17 25.61 5.55
CA GLY A 179 -5.49 25.97 6.78
C GLY A 179 -4.36 24.99 7.09
N GLU A 180 -3.70 25.18 8.24
CA GLU A 180 -2.64 24.28 8.66
C GLU A 180 -3.23 22.91 9.08
N PRO A 181 -2.80 21.78 8.47
CA PRO A 181 -3.36 20.46 8.76
C PRO A 181 -3.10 20.03 10.20
N ARG A 182 -4.12 19.47 10.85
CA ARG A 182 -4.10 19.06 12.27
C ARG A 182 -4.54 17.62 12.48
N HIS A 183 -5.46 17.19 11.62
CA HIS A 183 -6.09 15.89 11.71
C HIS A 183 -5.81 15.06 10.47
N TYR A 184 -5.80 13.75 10.64
CA TYR A 184 -5.70 12.79 9.54
C TYR A 184 -6.78 11.72 9.65
N LYS A 185 -7.14 11.15 8.50
CA LYS A 185 -8.02 9.99 8.40
C LYS A 185 -7.53 9.10 7.27
N ILE A 186 -7.41 7.81 7.55
CA ILE A 186 -7.07 6.82 6.51
C ILE A 186 -8.35 6.19 6.00
N ARG A 187 -8.50 6.14 4.67
CA ARG A 187 -9.58 5.41 3.98
C ARG A 187 -9.00 4.73 2.75
N GLY A 188 -9.02 3.40 2.73
CA GLY A 188 -8.41 2.62 1.65
C GLY A 188 -6.93 2.95 1.51
N THR A 189 -6.49 3.29 0.30
CA THR A 189 -5.11 3.64 -0.05
C THR A 189 -4.79 5.13 0.09
N LYS A 190 -5.65 5.90 0.76
CA LYS A 190 -5.53 7.36 0.87
C LYS A 190 -5.43 7.81 2.32
N LEU A 191 -4.58 8.81 2.56
CA LEU A 191 -4.49 9.55 3.81
C LEU A 191 -5.07 10.94 3.58
N TYR A 192 -6.25 11.15 4.14
CA TYR A 192 -6.96 12.43 4.14
C TYR A 192 -6.47 13.31 5.28
N VAL A 193 -6.42 14.61 5.04
CA VAL A 193 -6.02 15.63 6.01
C VAL A 193 -7.12 16.65 6.25
N THR A 194 -7.14 17.22 7.45
CA THR A 194 -8.07 18.30 7.80
C THR A 194 -7.39 19.27 8.76
N PRO A 195 -7.49 20.60 8.55
CA PRO A 195 -7.94 21.29 7.33
C PRO A 195 -7.19 20.87 6.06
N HIS A 196 -7.77 21.15 4.90
CA HIS A 196 -7.07 21.06 3.61
C HIS A 196 -6.01 22.16 3.53
N THR A 197 -5.09 22.07 2.57
CA THR A 197 -3.93 22.94 2.53
C THR A 197 -3.93 23.90 1.35
N SER A 198 -3.33 25.07 1.54
CA SER A 198 -3.05 26.01 0.45
C SER A 198 -1.62 25.89 -0.10
N SER A 199 -0.83 24.93 0.40
CA SER A 199 0.55 24.69 -0.01
C SER A 199 0.90 23.21 0.02
N ASP A 200 1.76 22.79 -0.90
CA ASP A 200 2.31 21.43 -0.94
C ASP A 200 3.09 21.09 0.34
N TYR A 201 2.96 19.86 0.82
CA TYR A 201 3.82 19.31 1.86
C TYR A 201 3.91 17.79 1.79
N THR A 202 4.83 17.23 2.57
CA THR A 202 5.00 15.79 2.73
C THR A 202 4.68 15.38 4.17
N ILE A 203 3.85 14.34 4.32
CA ILE A 203 3.56 13.69 5.58
C ILE A 203 4.50 12.50 5.73
N LYS A 204 5.17 12.43 6.87
CA LYS A 204 6.08 11.34 7.24
C LYS A 204 5.53 10.54 8.41
N ALA A 205 5.77 9.23 8.39
CA ALA A 205 5.48 8.34 9.50
C ALA A 205 6.25 7.02 9.35
N ASP A 206 6.50 6.34 10.46
CA ASP A 206 6.84 4.91 10.40
C ASP A 206 5.55 4.09 10.28
N TYR A 207 5.58 3.08 9.42
CA TYR A 207 4.44 2.22 9.16
C TYR A 207 4.84 0.75 9.12
N PHE A 208 3.87 -0.13 9.41
CA PHE A 208 4.01 -1.55 9.17
C PHE A 208 3.92 -1.83 7.67
N GLN A 209 4.95 -2.43 7.12
CA GLN A 209 5.03 -2.72 5.70
C GLN A 209 4.48 -4.14 5.42
N ARG A 210 3.66 -4.26 4.38
CA ARG A 210 3.24 -5.54 3.81
C ARG A 210 4.41 -6.12 3.02
N PRO A 211 4.85 -7.35 3.31
CA PRO A 211 5.82 -8.00 2.45
C PRO A 211 5.31 -8.13 1.02
N THR A 212 6.21 -7.89 0.06
CA THR A 212 5.95 -8.18 -1.34
C THR A 212 5.54 -9.63 -1.50
N SER A 213 4.53 -9.87 -2.33
CA SER A 213 4.05 -11.22 -2.58
C SER A 213 5.14 -12.04 -3.27
N ILE A 214 5.33 -13.26 -2.81
CA ILE A 214 6.34 -14.17 -3.34
C ILE A 214 5.75 -14.90 -4.54
N THR A 215 6.32 -14.63 -5.72
CA THR A 215 5.82 -15.18 -7.00
C THR A 215 6.87 -15.99 -7.75
N THR A 216 8.12 -16.01 -7.27
CA THR A 216 9.23 -16.71 -7.94
C THR A 216 10.13 -17.39 -6.92
N THR A 217 10.92 -18.35 -7.38
CA THR A 217 11.86 -19.12 -6.54
C THR A 217 13.04 -18.29 -6.07
N THR A 218 13.40 -17.27 -6.83
CA THR A 218 14.49 -16.33 -6.54
C THR A 218 14.06 -15.19 -5.63
N ALA A 219 12.78 -15.09 -5.28
CA ALA A 219 12.29 -14.06 -4.37
C ALA A 219 12.94 -14.21 -2.99
N THR A 220 13.48 -13.09 -2.49
CA THR A 220 14.07 -13.01 -1.15
C THR A 220 12.99 -13.02 -0.08
N LEU A 221 13.21 -13.79 0.98
CA LEU A 221 12.31 -13.82 2.15
C LEU A 221 12.51 -12.56 3.02
N PRO A 222 11.43 -11.93 3.52
CA PRO A 222 11.47 -10.58 4.11
C PRO A 222 12.02 -10.54 5.56
N PHE A 223 12.45 -11.66 6.14
CA PHE A 223 12.71 -11.77 7.58
C PHE A 223 14.16 -11.99 7.97
N ASN A 224 15.12 -11.77 7.07
CA ASN A 224 16.56 -11.96 7.35
C ASN A 224 16.87 -13.30 8.02
N GLU A 225 16.29 -14.38 7.49
CA GLU A 225 16.52 -15.76 7.92
C GLU A 225 15.91 -16.16 9.28
N LEU A 226 15.31 -15.20 10.00
CA LEU A 226 14.79 -15.41 11.36
C LEU A 226 13.66 -16.46 11.44
N PHE A 227 12.86 -16.58 10.39
CA PHE A 227 11.72 -17.50 10.33
C PHE A 227 11.89 -18.59 9.28
N ASP A 228 13.09 -18.80 8.76
CA ASP A 228 13.30 -19.77 7.67
C ASP A 228 12.99 -21.20 8.09
N ASP A 229 13.42 -21.59 9.30
CA ASP A 229 13.12 -22.91 9.86
C ASP A 229 11.60 -23.10 10.04
N LEU A 230 10.91 -22.05 10.46
CA LEU A 230 9.45 -22.06 10.60
C LEU A 230 8.75 -22.19 9.24
N ILE A 231 9.22 -21.46 8.23
CA ILE A 231 8.70 -21.52 6.86
C ILE A 231 8.94 -22.91 6.26
N ALA A 232 10.13 -23.48 6.46
CA ALA A 232 10.45 -24.83 6.02
C ALA A 232 9.59 -25.88 6.73
N GLU A 233 9.38 -25.75 8.05
CA GLU A 233 8.50 -26.65 8.81
C GLU A 233 7.04 -26.55 8.32
N TYR A 234 6.56 -25.32 8.06
CA TYR A 234 5.24 -25.09 7.47
C TYR A 234 5.09 -25.82 6.14
N ALA A 235 6.05 -25.64 5.23
CA ALA A 235 6.04 -26.29 3.93
C ALA A 235 6.06 -27.83 4.06
N VAL A 236 6.93 -28.37 4.91
CA VAL A 236 7.00 -29.82 5.17
C VAL A 236 5.67 -30.37 5.67
N LYS A 237 5.02 -29.70 6.63
CA LYS A 237 3.72 -30.15 7.17
C LYS A 237 2.59 -30.04 6.14
N TYR A 238 2.60 -28.97 5.34
CA TYR A 238 1.65 -28.80 4.25
C TYR A 238 1.71 -29.97 3.26
N PHE A 239 2.91 -30.29 2.74
CA PHE A 239 3.06 -31.35 1.74
C PHE A 239 2.92 -32.78 2.30
N ARG A 240 3.17 -33.00 3.60
CA ARG A 240 3.05 -34.32 4.26
C ARG A 240 1.63 -34.81 4.52
N GLY A 241 0.61 -34.02 4.22
CA GLY A 241 -0.77 -34.47 4.37
C GLY A 241 -1.63 -33.61 5.28
N ILE A 242 -1.13 -32.47 5.78
CA ILE A 242 -2.04 -31.32 6.01
C ILE A 242 -2.34 -30.67 4.64
N LYS A 243 -2.65 -31.49 3.64
CA LYS A 243 -3.23 -31.03 2.38
C LYS A 243 -4.69 -30.75 2.71
N THR A 244 -4.95 -29.54 3.19
CA THR A 244 -6.28 -28.89 3.12
C THR A 244 -7.47 -29.87 3.17
N GLU A 245 -7.60 -30.63 4.27
CA GLU A 245 -8.90 -31.22 4.65
C GLU A 245 -9.80 -30.07 5.14
N GLY A 246 -10.15 -29.16 4.24
CA GLY A 246 -10.89 -27.94 4.52
C GLY A 246 -10.23 -27.00 5.54
N ALA A 247 -11.05 -26.13 6.12
CA ALA A 247 -10.65 -25.06 7.04
C ALA A 247 -9.88 -25.55 8.29
N VAL A 248 -9.95 -26.84 8.65
CA VAL A 248 -9.29 -27.38 9.85
C VAL A 248 -7.77 -27.45 9.65
N GLY A 249 -7.31 -27.88 8.47
CA GLY A 249 -5.87 -27.96 8.16
C GLY A 249 -5.20 -26.59 8.12
N GLU A 250 -5.87 -25.61 7.50
CA GLU A 250 -5.38 -24.22 7.44
C GLU A 250 -5.30 -23.57 8.82
N ASN A 251 -6.27 -23.84 9.70
CA ASN A 251 -6.25 -23.36 11.08
C ASN A 251 -5.09 -23.95 11.89
N LEU A 252 -4.77 -25.24 11.72
CA LEU A 252 -3.65 -25.88 12.40
C LEU A 252 -2.29 -25.32 11.96
N LEU A 253 -2.10 -25.14 10.66
CA LEU A 253 -0.88 -24.54 10.10
C LEU A 253 -0.74 -23.07 10.54
N SER A 254 -1.82 -22.30 10.50
CA SER A 254 -1.82 -20.90 10.98
C SER A 254 -1.51 -20.81 12.47
N ARG A 255 -2.09 -21.69 13.28
CA ARG A 255 -1.82 -21.73 14.73
C ARG A 255 -0.36 -22.07 15.02
N MET A 256 0.22 -23.02 14.29
CA MET A 256 1.65 -23.34 14.41
C MET A 256 2.53 -22.12 14.10
N VAL A 257 2.22 -21.37 13.03
CA VAL A 257 2.96 -20.14 12.71
C VAL A 257 2.84 -19.14 13.84
N ILE A 258 1.63 -18.90 14.34
CA ILE A 258 1.39 -17.93 15.42
C ILE A 258 2.18 -18.28 16.67
N GLU A 259 2.10 -19.53 17.14
CA GLU A 259 2.81 -19.98 18.34
C GLU A 259 4.34 -19.84 18.22
N ASN A 260 4.89 -20.19 17.06
CA ASN A 260 6.34 -20.09 16.83
C ASN A 260 6.80 -18.64 16.61
N VAL A 261 6.01 -17.81 15.92
CA VAL A 261 6.30 -16.38 15.79
C VAL A 261 6.32 -15.72 17.17
N ASP A 262 5.37 -16.05 18.05
CA ASP A 262 5.36 -15.53 19.41
C ASP A 262 6.62 -15.92 20.19
N LEU A 263 7.07 -17.18 20.08
CA LEU A 263 8.30 -17.64 20.74
C LEU A 263 9.55 -16.88 20.27
N ILE A 264 9.62 -16.60 18.98
CA ILE A 264 10.77 -15.93 18.37
C ILE A 264 10.70 -14.41 18.63
N ALA A 265 9.56 -13.77 18.33
CA ALA A 265 9.38 -12.32 18.40
C ALA A 265 9.44 -11.78 19.83
N ASN A 266 8.97 -12.53 20.84
CA ASN A 266 9.04 -12.10 22.24
C ASN A 266 10.50 -11.93 22.74
N ARG A 267 11.49 -12.52 22.06
CA ARG A 267 12.92 -12.34 22.38
C ARG A 267 13.53 -11.05 21.79
N TYR A 268 12.79 -10.36 20.92
CA TYR A 268 13.20 -9.14 20.21
C TYR A 268 12.46 -7.87 20.69
N ASP A 269 12.07 -7.84 21.98
CA ASP A 269 11.70 -6.62 22.74
C ASP A 269 10.27 -6.06 22.62
N ARG A 270 9.26 -6.85 22.20
CA ARG A 270 7.83 -6.44 22.28
C ARG A 270 6.94 -7.49 22.98
N ARG A 271 6.26 -7.06 24.06
CA ARG A 271 5.28 -7.84 24.84
C ARG A 271 4.03 -8.12 24.01
N ALA A 272 3.66 -9.39 23.85
CA ALA A 272 2.40 -9.79 23.20
C ALA A 272 1.15 -9.24 23.93
N PRO A 273 0.13 -8.72 23.21
CA PRO A 273 -1.23 -8.64 23.72
C PRO A 273 -1.83 -10.05 23.81
N VAL A 274 -2.41 -10.34 24.97
CA VAL A 274 -3.17 -11.57 25.25
C VAL A 274 -4.60 -11.35 24.78
N GLU A 275 -5.05 -12.23 23.89
CA GLU A 275 -6.43 -12.37 23.37
C GLU A 275 -6.94 -11.34 22.35
N PHE A 276 -7.52 -11.88 21.27
CA PHE A 276 -8.07 -11.16 20.11
C PHE A 276 -9.44 -10.53 20.43
N PRO A 277 -9.59 -9.23 20.16
CA PRO A 277 -10.77 -8.76 19.47
C PRO A 277 -10.36 -7.83 18.30
N GLN A 278 -10.80 -8.19 17.09
CA GLN A 278 -10.70 -7.38 15.85
C GLN A 278 -9.34 -7.41 15.12
N ALA A 279 -9.05 -8.54 14.46
CA ALA A 279 -8.18 -8.50 13.29
C ALA A 279 -8.95 -7.88 12.11
N VAL A 280 -8.27 -7.03 11.34
CA VAL A 280 -8.76 -6.57 10.03
C VAL A 280 -8.91 -7.80 9.12
N ASP A 281 -10.08 -7.96 8.49
CA ASP A 281 -10.32 -9.05 7.52
C ASP A 281 -9.59 -8.74 6.20
N TRP A 282 -8.34 -9.17 6.15
CA TRP A 282 -7.43 -8.97 5.02
C TRP A 282 -7.78 -9.75 3.74
N ASN A 283 -8.83 -10.58 3.76
CA ASN A 283 -9.31 -11.27 2.56
C ASN A 283 -10.36 -10.44 1.78
N ASN A 284 -10.78 -9.31 2.35
CA ASN A 284 -11.83 -8.43 1.82
C ASN A 284 -11.36 -6.97 1.60
N ILE A 285 -10.04 -6.75 1.50
CA ILE A 285 -9.41 -5.47 1.10
C ILE A 285 -8.53 -5.73 -0.11
#